data_AF-A0A914GH93-F1
#
_entry.id   AF-A0A914GH93-F1
#
_cell.length_a   1.000
_cell.length_b   1.000
_cell.length_c   1.000
_cell.angle_alpha   90.00
_cell.angle_beta   90.00
_cell.angle_gamma   90.00
#
_symmetry.space_group_name_H-M   'P 1'
#
loop_
_entity.id
_entity.type
_entity.pdbx_description
1 polymer ?
#
loop_
_entity_poly.entity_id
_entity_poly.type
_entity_poly.pdbx_seq_one_letter_code
_entity_poly.pdbx_strand_id
1 'polypeptide(L)'
;MAFSLRSIRRFLRIGYVSPRSCFTNFLYIAVIFITFSFVATQLKAQKSNEITPPHPGEKAKFDLHNEFQVNRQRLADYHAQERARLNDLPLRGDNVPQQQHQQQQHHRVQQHRNILPADALGGRKEINGQPYPKLVNGDKFVPLRKLVHLDLKGGAYKGLIITGWSRYDHMAVLAELLPVNLPTLVMSIETIDSGRPLHGNFPKSNQLLQCTAKYDQGFIYGCQFPGRKVYELINEMHSQKDSMHKYVETDYEFNGWLSKVAEKYHFSSPMYIEKISQFIDYNLNPLERIEKDLRLEMSKIYFNETIDEFIFTYLSDELELLRKRKAAMSAILSAPSYQKRPYIKYPSKNDL
;
A
#
# COMPACT_ATOMS: atom_id res chain seq x y z
N MET A 1 0.42 -3.03 53.90
CA MET A 1 0.44 -4.49 54.10
C MET A 1 0.51 -5.15 52.73
N ALA A 2 1.61 -5.85 52.45
CA ALA A 2 1.90 -6.46 51.15
C ALA A 2 1.09 -7.74 50.95
N PHE A 3 0.43 -7.89 49.79
CA PHE A 3 -0.10 -9.18 49.34
C PHE A 3 0.65 -9.63 48.08
N SER A 4 1.27 -10.80 48.21
CA SER A 4 2.13 -11.45 47.21
C SER A 4 1.29 -12.21 46.17
N LEU A 5 1.45 -11.85 44.90
CA LEU A 5 0.81 -12.42 43.70
C LEU A 5 1.51 -13.71 43.21
N ARG A 6 1.73 -14.71 44.09
CA ARG A 6 2.35 -16.00 43.69
C ARG A 6 1.44 -17.23 43.71
N SER A 7 0.15 -17.10 44.01
CA SER A 7 -0.76 -18.27 44.11
C SER A 7 -1.79 -18.45 42.99
N ILE A 8 -1.82 -17.61 41.94
CA ILE A 8 -2.90 -17.65 40.94
C ILE A 8 -2.59 -18.53 39.70
N ARG A 9 -1.39 -19.13 39.59
CA ARG A 9 -1.00 -19.94 38.40
C ARG A 9 -1.07 -21.46 38.56
N ARG A 10 -1.74 -22.00 39.59
CA ARG A 10 -1.86 -23.46 39.79
C ARG A 10 -3.26 -24.07 39.68
N PHE A 11 -4.29 -23.28 39.32
CA PHE A 11 -5.68 -23.77 39.33
C PHE A 11 -6.32 -24.05 37.95
N LEU A 12 -5.57 -24.00 36.85
CA LEU A 12 -6.10 -24.25 35.50
C LEU A 12 -5.33 -25.36 34.75
N ARG A 13 -5.14 -26.50 35.42
CA ARG A 13 -5.05 -27.82 34.77
C ARG A 13 -5.98 -28.75 35.54
N ILE A 14 -6.48 -29.79 34.84
CA ILE A 14 -7.55 -30.74 35.21
C ILE A 14 -8.88 -30.29 34.57
N GLY A 15 -9.38 -30.87 33.48
CA GLY A 15 -9.04 -32.16 32.90
C GLY A 15 -9.49 -33.31 33.81
N TYR A 16 -10.79 -33.42 34.09
CA TYR A 16 -11.58 -34.66 34.19
C TYR A 16 -12.98 -34.32 34.71
N VAL A 17 -13.99 -34.76 33.97
CA VAL A 17 -15.41 -34.56 34.26
C VAL A 17 -15.79 -35.44 35.47
N SER A 18 -16.27 -34.80 36.53
CA SER A 18 -17.02 -35.45 37.62
C SER A 18 -18.48 -35.00 37.52
N PRO A 19 -19.46 -35.88 37.78
CA PRO A 19 -20.88 -35.54 37.68
C PRO A 19 -21.24 -34.62 38.85
N ARG A 20 -21.17 -33.31 38.61
CA ARG A 20 -21.67 -32.33 39.58
C ARG A 20 -23.19 -32.48 39.69
N SER A 21 -23.66 -32.43 40.94
CA SER A 21 -25.08 -32.56 41.32
C SER A 21 -26.00 -31.80 40.37
N CYS A 22 -27.13 -32.42 40.01
CA CYS A 22 -28.14 -31.85 39.10
C CYS A 22 -28.50 -30.40 39.48
N PHE A 23 -28.47 -30.09 40.78
CA PHE A 23 -28.70 -28.75 41.32
C PHE A 23 -27.70 -27.69 40.84
N THR A 24 -26.41 -28.02 40.76
CA THR A 24 -25.38 -27.10 40.25
C THR A 24 -25.51 -26.83 38.75
N ASN A 25 -25.95 -27.81 37.96
CA ASN A 25 -26.22 -27.60 36.54
C ASN A 25 -27.47 -26.74 36.33
N PHE A 26 -28.52 -26.94 37.15
CA PHE A 26 -29.72 -26.08 37.13
C PHE A 26 -29.39 -24.63 37.49
N LEU A 27 -28.54 -24.41 38.49
CA LEU A 27 -28.12 -23.06 38.87
C LEU A 27 -27.32 -22.38 37.74
N TYR A 28 -26.44 -23.11 37.06
CA TYR A 28 -25.68 -22.59 35.92
C TYR A 28 -26.59 -22.22 34.74
N ILE A 29 -27.56 -23.07 34.41
CA ILE A 29 -28.52 -22.81 33.34
C ILE A 29 -29.38 -21.59 33.70
N ALA A 30 -29.85 -21.48 34.94
CA ALA A 30 -30.63 -20.33 35.40
C ALA A 30 -29.84 -19.01 35.29
N VAL A 31 -28.56 -19.00 35.69
CA VAL A 31 -27.69 -17.83 35.55
C VAL A 31 -27.51 -17.45 34.08
N ILE A 32 -27.28 -18.42 33.19
CA ILE A 32 -27.15 -18.17 31.75
C ILE A 32 -28.45 -17.57 31.20
N PHE A 33 -29.62 -18.12 31.54
CA PHE A 33 -30.91 -17.59 31.08
C PHE A 33 -31.19 -16.17 31.59
N ILE A 34 -30.82 -15.86 32.84
CA ILE A 34 -30.97 -14.52 33.42
C ILE A 34 -30.04 -13.54 32.69
N THR A 35 -28.79 -13.91 32.44
CA THR A 35 -27.85 -13.05 31.69
C THR A 35 -28.31 -12.83 30.25
N PHE A 36 -28.83 -13.87 29.57
CA PHE A 36 -29.30 -13.75 28.20
C PHE A 36 -30.57 -12.89 28.11
N SER A 37 -31.48 -13.04 29.07
CA SER A 37 -32.68 -12.20 29.18
C SER A 37 -32.33 -10.74 29.43
N PHE A 38 -31.35 -10.46 30.29
CA PHE A 38 -30.87 -9.10 30.56
C PHE A 38 -30.18 -8.46 29.35
N VAL A 39 -29.36 -9.21 28.61
CA VAL A 39 -28.75 -8.72 27.36
C VAL A 39 -29.80 -8.48 26.28
N ALA A 40 -30.82 -9.34 26.18
CA ALA A 40 -31.92 -9.15 25.24
C ALA A 40 -32.75 -7.89 25.54
N THR A 41 -32.98 -7.54 26.81
CA THR A 41 -33.65 -6.28 27.18
C THR A 41 -32.79 -5.05 26.84
N GLN A 42 -31.47 -5.12 27.00
CA GLN A 42 -30.58 -4.02 26.61
C GLN A 42 -30.50 -3.81 25.09
N LEU A 43 -30.50 -4.88 24.31
CA LEU A 43 -30.55 -4.79 22.85
C LEU A 43 -31.89 -4.24 22.34
N LYS A 44 -32.99 -4.51 23.05
CA LYS A 44 -34.31 -3.94 22.71
C LYS A 44 -34.40 -2.44 23.07
N ALA A 45 -33.70 -2.01 24.12
CA ALA A 45 -33.61 -0.59 24.51
C ALA A 45 -32.73 0.24 23.55
N GLN A 46 -31.78 -0.39 22.84
CA GLN A 46 -30.92 0.31 21.88
C GLN A 46 -31.58 0.56 20.50
N LYS A 47 -32.76 -0.04 20.24
CA LYS A 47 -33.48 0.08 18.97
C LYS A 47 -34.46 1.26 18.89
N SER A 48 -34.53 2.12 19.91
CA SER A 48 -35.46 3.27 19.94
C SER A 48 -34.81 4.64 19.68
N ASN A 49 -33.51 4.70 19.36
CA ASN A 49 -32.85 5.94 18.93
C ASN A 49 -32.56 5.91 17.42
N GLU A 50 -33.60 5.60 16.64
CA GLU A 50 -33.58 5.80 15.19
C GLU A 50 -33.73 7.30 14.92
N ILE A 51 -32.73 7.86 14.24
CA ILE A 51 -32.69 9.24 13.77
C ILE A 51 -33.87 9.41 12.81
N THR A 52 -34.91 10.13 13.24
CA THR A 52 -35.98 10.61 12.37
C THR A 52 -35.39 11.39 11.20
N PRO A 53 -35.66 11.02 9.93
CA PRO A 53 -35.27 11.83 8.79
C PRO A 53 -36.03 13.18 8.85
N PRO A 54 -35.39 14.30 8.45
CA PRO A 54 -36.06 15.59 8.44
C PRO A 54 -37.24 15.58 7.45
N HIS A 55 -38.29 16.33 7.81
CA HIS A 55 -39.52 16.49 7.04
C HIS A 55 -39.28 16.82 5.55
N PRO A 56 -40.18 16.38 4.65
CA PRO A 56 -40.06 16.65 3.22
C PRO A 56 -40.50 18.09 2.93
N GLY A 57 -39.56 19.02 2.94
CA GLY A 57 -39.76 20.41 2.54
C GLY A 57 -38.42 21.03 2.17
N GLU A 58 -38.28 21.37 0.89
CA GLU A 58 -37.09 21.94 0.24
C GLU A 58 -35.88 21.02 0.05
N LYS A 59 -36.00 20.08 -0.90
CA LYS A 59 -34.84 19.70 -1.70
C LYS A 59 -34.53 20.86 -2.65
N ALA A 60 -33.41 21.56 -2.46
CA ALA A 60 -32.82 22.33 -3.54
C ALA A 60 -32.70 21.40 -4.75
N LYS A 61 -33.39 21.73 -5.85
CA LYS A 61 -33.28 21.00 -7.11
C LYS A 61 -31.85 21.19 -7.60
N PHE A 62 -30.98 20.23 -7.30
CA PHE A 62 -29.67 20.13 -7.90
C PHE A 62 -29.87 19.82 -9.38
N ASP A 63 -29.81 20.86 -10.22
CA ASP A 63 -30.02 20.73 -11.66
C ASP A 63 -28.77 20.12 -12.30
N LEU A 64 -28.71 18.80 -12.20
CA LEU A 64 -27.66 17.97 -12.75
C LEU A 64 -27.45 18.26 -14.25
N HIS A 65 -28.50 18.62 -14.99
CA HIS A 65 -28.40 18.94 -16.41
C HIS A 65 -27.58 20.22 -16.62
N ASN A 66 -27.87 21.26 -15.85
CA ASN A 66 -27.18 22.55 -15.97
C ASN A 66 -25.72 22.42 -15.53
N GLU A 67 -25.43 21.65 -14.48
CA GLU A 67 -24.05 21.43 -14.01
C GLU A 67 -23.23 20.59 -14.99
N PHE A 68 -23.85 19.59 -15.63
CA PHE A 68 -23.23 18.86 -16.74
C PHE A 68 -22.95 19.75 -17.95
N GLN A 69 -23.82 20.73 -18.26
CA GLN A 69 -23.57 21.68 -19.35
C GLN A 69 -22.41 22.63 -19.00
N VAL A 70 -22.37 23.16 -17.77
CA VAL A 70 -21.29 24.02 -17.30
C VAL A 70 -19.94 23.29 -17.31
N ASN A 71 -19.89 22.04 -16.85
CA ASN A 71 -18.66 21.23 -16.88
C ASN A 71 -18.25 20.85 -18.30
N ARG A 72 -19.21 20.65 -19.22
CA ARG A 72 -18.94 20.43 -20.65
C ARG A 72 -18.31 21.66 -21.30
N GLN A 73 -18.79 22.85 -20.97
CA GLN A 73 -18.24 24.11 -21.46
C GLN A 73 -16.80 24.30 -20.98
N ARG A 74 -16.55 24.12 -19.67
CA ARG A 74 -15.21 24.20 -19.06
C ARG A 74 -14.20 23.24 -19.69
N LEU A 75 -14.63 22.02 -20.00
CA LEU A 75 -13.78 21.03 -20.65
C LEU A 75 -13.46 21.41 -22.10
N ALA A 76 -14.42 22.00 -22.82
CA ALA A 76 -14.20 22.51 -24.17
C ALA A 76 -13.19 23.67 -24.18
N ASP A 77 -13.30 24.58 -23.22
CA ASP A 77 -12.39 25.72 -23.05
C ASP A 77 -10.96 25.25 -22.74
N TYR A 78 -10.81 24.24 -21.86
CA TYR A 78 -9.52 23.62 -21.55
C TYR A 78 -8.88 22.99 -22.79
N HIS A 79 -9.64 22.24 -23.60
CA HIS A 79 -9.13 21.65 -24.83
C HIS A 79 -8.78 22.68 -25.91
N ALA A 80 -9.50 23.80 -25.97
CA ALA A 80 -9.17 24.89 -26.87
C ALA A 80 -7.84 25.56 -26.47
N GLN A 81 -7.62 25.80 -25.18
CA GLN A 81 -6.36 26.34 -24.65
C GLN A 81 -5.17 25.40 -24.91
N GLU A 82 -5.35 24.09 -24.69
CA GLU A 82 -4.27 23.12 -24.92
C GLU A 82 -3.91 22.97 -26.40
N ARG A 83 -4.90 23.03 -27.31
CA ARG A 83 -4.63 23.05 -28.76
C ARG A 83 -3.90 24.31 -29.20
N ALA A 84 -4.25 25.47 -28.64
CA ALA A 84 -3.53 26.71 -28.90
C ALA A 84 -2.07 26.61 -28.45
N ARG A 85 -1.84 26.04 -27.26
CA ARG A 85 -0.49 25.82 -26.70
C ARG A 85 0.35 24.84 -27.53
N LEU A 86 -0.26 23.78 -28.06
CA LEU A 86 0.41 22.80 -28.92
C LEU A 86 0.78 23.37 -30.30
N ASN A 87 0.02 24.34 -30.79
CA ASN A 87 0.29 25.01 -32.07
C ASN A 87 1.42 26.06 -31.96
N ASP A 88 1.76 26.53 -30.75
CA ASP A 88 2.85 27.47 -30.48
C ASP A 88 4.21 26.78 -30.24
N LEU A 89 4.28 25.45 -30.28
CA LEU A 89 5.54 24.71 -30.15
C LEU A 89 6.28 24.68 -31.51
N PRO A 90 7.54 25.13 -31.57
CA PRO A 90 8.30 25.09 -32.82
C PRO A 90 8.54 23.64 -33.27
N LEU A 91 8.16 23.34 -34.51
CA LEU A 91 8.39 22.05 -35.17
C LEU A 91 9.91 21.81 -35.31
N ARG A 92 10.46 20.98 -34.42
CA ARG A 92 11.85 20.52 -34.51
C ARG A 92 11.89 19.21 -35.30
N GLY A 93 12.46 19.28 -36.49
CA GLY A 93 12.65 18.15 -37.40
C GLY A 93 13.66 17.11 -36.89
N ASP A 94 13.32 15.86 -37.24
CA ASP A 94 14.15 14.70 -37.61
C ASP A 94 15.50 14.46 -36.92
N ASN A 95 15.52 13.37 -36.13
CA ASN A 95 16.44 12.22 -36.18
C ASN A 95 16.70 11.70 -34.75
N VAL A 96 16.45 10.40 -34.51
CA VAL A 96 17.21 9.46 -33.65
C VAL A 96 16.46 8.10 -33.59
N PRO A 97 17.18 6.95 -33.55
CA PRO A 97 16.73 5.66 -34.07
C PRO A 97 15.97 4.78 -33.07
N GLN A 98 15.15 3.87 -33.63
CA GLN A 98 14.47 2.79 -32.89
C GLN A 98 15.47 1.79 -32.31
N GLN A 99 15.43 1.57 -31.00
CA GLN A 99 15.92 0.35 -30.36
C GLN A 99 14.76 -0.39 -29.70
N GLN A 100 14.55 -1.61 -30.19
CA GLN A 100 13.68 -2.64 -29.64
C GLN A 100 14.27 -3.14 -28.30
N HIS A 101 13.41 -3.41 -27.31
CA HIS A 101 13.52 -4.31 -26.13
C HIS A 101 12.47 -3.75 -25.13
N GLN A 102 11.45 -4.42 -24.61
CA GLN A 102 11.19 -5.83 -24.30
C GLN A 102 9.69 -6.13 -24.47
N GLN A 103 9.38 -7.18 -25.24
CA GLN A 103 8.18 -7.99 -25.05
C GLN A 103 8.56 -9.14 -24.13
N GLN A 104 8.02 -9.18 -22.93
CA GLN A 104 7.84 -10.42 -22.17
C GLN A 104 6.96 -10.11 -20.96
N GLN A 105 5.66 -10.42 -21.08
CA GLN A 105 4.74 -10.85 -20.02
C GLN A 105 3.27 -10.65 -20.45
N HIS A 106 2.82 -11.36 -21.49
CA HIS A 106 1.38 -11.65 -21.67
C HIS A 106 1.22 -12.93 -22.50
N HIS A 107 1.57 -14.07 -21.93
CA HIS A 107 1.20 -15.40 -22.42
C HIS A 107 0.57 -16.21 -21.30
N ARG A 108 -0.77 -16.11 -21.23
CA ARG A 108 -1.79 -16.88 -20.49
C ARG A 108 -2.85 -15.85 -20.11
N VAL A 109 -4.06 -15.81 -20.68
CA VAL A 109 -5.04 -16.88 -20.88
C VAL A 109 -5.91 -16.49 -22.08
N GLN A 110 -5.88 -17.28 -23.16
CA GLN A 110 -6.94 -17.25 -24.17
C GLN A 110 -7.63 -18.60 -24.12
N GLN A 111 -8.73 -18.68 -23.35
CA GLN A 111 -9.71 -19.74 -23.52
C GLN A 111 -10.86 -19.18 -24.33
N HIS A 112 -11.12 -19.83 -25.46
CA HIS A 112 -12.26 -19.58 -26.33
C HIS A 112 -13.59 -19.64 -25.55
N ARG A 113 -14.40 -18.59 -25.67
CA ARG A 113 -15.85 -18.71 -25.58
C ARG A 113 -16.47 -18.14 -26.85
N ASN A 114 -16.95 -19.05 -27.68
CA ASN A 114 -17.92 -18.76 -28.72
C ASN A 114 -19.16 -18.14 -28.07
N ILE A 115 -19.54 -16.93 -28.48
CA ILE A 115 -20.84 -16.36 -28.18
C ILE A 115 -21.48 -15.96 -29.51
N LEU A 116 -22.63 -16.58 -29.77
CA LEU A 116 -23.53 -16.33 -30.90
C LEU A 116 -23.91 -14.85 -31.01
N PRO A 117 -24.22 -14.33 -32.21
CA PRO A 117 -24.67 -12.95 -32.38
C PRO A 117 -26.07 -12.79 -31.80
N ALA A 118 -26.21 -11.94 -30.78
CA ALA A 118 -27.49 -11.53 -30.25
C ALA A 118 -28.00 -10.31 -31.02
N ASP A 119 -28.70 -10.56 -32.11
CA ASP A 119 -29.75 -9.65 -32.58
C ASP A 119 -31.03 -10.00 -31.80
N ALA A 120 -31.36 -9.21 -30.78
CA ALA A 120 -32.72 -9.05 -30.28
C ALA A 120 -32.85 -7.82 -29.37
N LEU A 121 -33.58 -6.82 -29.87
CA LEU A 121 -34.37 -5.82 -29.12
C LEU A 121 -33.58 -4.79 -28.27
N GLY A 122 -33.11 -3.73 -28.93
CA GLY A 122 -32.76 -2.46 -28.28
C GLY A 122 -32.36 -1.41 -29.30
N GLY A 123 -33.15 -0.34 -29.45
CA GLY A 123 -32.91 0.71 -30.44
C GLY A 123 -31.49 1.30 -30.38
N ARG A 124 -30.90 1.60 -31.55
CA ARG A 124 -29.60 2.25 -31.67
C ARG A 124 -29.60 3.53 -30.81
N LYS A 125 -28.67 3.63 -29.86
CA LYS A 125 -28.50 4.84 -29.06
C LYS A 125 -27.98 5.95 -29.94
N GLU A 126 -28.71 7.06 -30.00
CA GLU A 126 -28.26 8.28 -30.66
C GLU A 126 -27.74 9.29 -29.63
N ILE A 127 -26.62 9.94 -29.94
CA ILE A 127 -26.07 11.05 -29.16
C ILE A 127 -26.03 12.26 -30.09
N ASN A 128 -26.78 13.31 -29.76
CA ASN A 128 -26.93 14.53 -30.58
C ASN A 128 -27.37 14.23 -32.04
N GLY A 129 -28.30 13.29 -32.22
CA GLY A 129 -28.83 12.93 -33.54
C GLY A 129 -27.88 12.10 -34.43
N GLN A 130 -26.80 11.55 -33.86
CA GLN A 130 -25.94 10.58 -34.57
C GLN A 130 -25.93 9.22 -33.87
N PRO A 131 -26.01 8.10 -34.63
CA PRO A 131 -25.99 6.75 -34.07
C PRO A 131 -24.62 6.44 -33.44
N TYR A 132 -24.66 5.90 -32.22
CA TYR A 132 -23.51 5.39 -31.51
C TYR A 132 -23.52 3.85 -31.56
N PRO A 133 -22.38 3.20 -31.86
CA PRO A 133 -21.08 3.77 -32.23
C PRO A 133 -21.03 4.35 -33.65
N LYS A 134 -20.17 5.35 -33.90
CA LYS A 134 -19.85 5.81 -35.26
C LYS A 134 -18.82 4.86 -35.86
N LEU A 135 -19.27 4.02 -36.79
CA LEU A 135 -18.42 3.17 -37.62
C LEU A 135 -18.10 3.91 -38.92
N VAL A 136 -16.82 3.91 -39.32
CA VAL A 136 -16.43 4.31 -40.68
C VAL A 136 -16.44 3.06 -41.55
N ASN A 137 -16.75 3.20 -42.85
CA ASN A 137 -16.78 2.09 -43.82
C ASN A 137 -15.59 1.13 -43.60
N GLY A 138 -15.88 -0.08 -43.14
CA GLY A 138 -14.87 -1.10 -42.76
C GLY A 138 -14.79 -1.43 -41.27
N ASP A 139 -15.93 -1.42 -40.53
CA ASP A 139 -16.07 -1.89 -39.14
C ASP A 139 -15.13 -1.27 -38.10
N LYS A 140 -14.45 -0.17 -38.45
CA LYS A 140 -13.48 0.46 -37.55
C LYS A 140 -14.19 1.47 -36.65
N PHE A 141 -14.29 1.12 -35.37
CA PHE A 141 -14.83 1.99 -34.32
C PHE A 141 -13.92 3.22 -34.11
N VAL A 142 -14.50 4.41 -34.24
CA VAL A 142 -13.82 5.67 -33.89
C VAL A 142 -14.60 6.36 -32.77
N PRO A 143 -14.10 6.36 -31.52
CA PRO A 143 -14.76 7.08 -30.44
C PRO A 143 -14.69 8.60 -30.70
N LEU A 144 -15.85 9.25 -30.77
CA LEU A 144 -15.99 10.71 -31.02
C LEU A 144 -15.40 11.60 -29.92
N ARG A 145 -15.06 11.02 -28.76
CA ARG A 145 -14.30 11.63 -27.67
C ARG A 145 -13.34 10.59 -27.13
N LYS A 146 -12.11 10.98 -26.81
CA LYS A 146 -11.20 10.18 -25.97
C LYS A 146 -11.69 10.24 -24.52
N LEU A 147 -12.91 9.76 -24.29
CA LEU A 147 -13.26 9.25 -22.97
C LEU A 147 -12.25 8.15 -22.71
N VAL A 148 -11.55 8.22 -21.58
CA VAL A 148 -10.83 7.05 -21.08
C VAL A 148 -11.85 5.92 -21.10
N HIS A 149 -11.70 5.02 -22.07
CA HIS A 149 -12.57 3.87 -22.21
C HIS A 149 -12.14 2.93 -21.09
N LEU A 150 -12.64 3.17 -19.88
CA LEU A 150 -13.04 2.04 -19.05
C LEU A 150 -13.92 1.21 -19.97
N ASP A 151 -13.51 -0.01 -20.27
CA ASP A 151 -14.18 -0.93 -21.19
C ASP A 151 -15.58 -1.29 -20.65
N LEU A 152 -16.48 -0.32 -20.73
CA LEU A 152 -17.84 -0.32 -20.20
C LEU A 152 -18.85 -0.48 -21.33
N LYS A 153 -18.43 -1.03 -22.48
CA LYS A 153 -19.30 -1.29 -23.65
C LYS A 153 -20.24 -0.12 -23.98
N GLY A 154 -19.77 1.13 -23.90
CA GLY A 154 -20.51 2.32 -24.31
C GLY A 154 -21.74 2.69 -23.48
N GLY A 155 -21.89 2.16 -22.26
CA GLY A 155 -22.99 2.51 -21.35
C GLY A 155 -22.76 3.83 -20.60
N ALA A 156 -23.82 4.64 -20.43
CA ALA A 156 -23.82 5.72 -19.45
C ALA A 156 -23.87 5.09 -18.04
N TYR A 157 -22.91 5.44 -17.17
CA TYR A 157 -22.91 5.01 -15.78
C TYR A 157 -23.71 5.99 -14.92
N LYS A 158 -24.42 5.47 -13.91
CA LYS A 158 -25.22 6.31 -12.98
C LYS A 158 -24.45 6.74 -11.73
N GLY A 159 -23.31 6.10 -11.46
CA GLY A 159 -22.50 6.36 -10.29
C GLY A 159 -21.20 5.56 -10.35
N LEU A 160 -20.30 5.87 -9.42
CA LEU A 160 -19.00 5.24 -9.28
C LEU A 160 -18.87 4.72 -7.85
N ILE A 161 -18.36 3.50 -7.71
CA ILE A 161 -17.94 2.96 -6.43
C ILE A 161 -16.43 2.87 -6.51
N ILE A 162 -15.74 3.61 -5.65
CA ILE A 162 -14.29 3.52 -5.52
C ILE A 162 -14.00 2.55 -4.39
N THR A 163 -13.21 1.52 -4.71
CA THR A 163 -12.84 0.46 -3.77
C THR A 163 -11.33 0.41 -3.65
N GLY A 164 -10.84 0.22 -2.43
CA GLY A 164 -9.46 -0.17 -2.17
C GLY A 164 -9.38 -1.68 -2.01
N TRP A 165 -8.27 -2.29 -2.43
CA TRP A 165 -8.06 -3.70 -2.19
C TRP A 165 -8.03 -3.95 -0.68
N SER A 166 -8.78 -4.96 -0.26
CA SER A 166 -8.60 -5.57 1.05
C SER A 166 -7.84 -6.88 0.86
N ARG A 167 -7.37 -7.47 1.96
CA ARG A 167 -6.64 -8.73 1.94
C ARG A 167 -7.39 -9.80 1.13
N TYR A 168 -6.68 -10.53 0.26
CA TYR A 168 -7.29 -11.57 -0.58
C TYR A 168 -7.86 -12.72 0.24
N ASP A 169 -7.18 -13.11 1.32
CA ASP A 169 -7.64 -14.08 2.32
C ASP A 169 -6.95 -13.81 3.68
N HIS A 170 -7.21 -14.65 4.69
CA HIS A 170 -6.63 -14.48 6.03
C HIS A 170 -5.12 -14.75 6.13
N MET A 171 -4.50 -15.33 5.10
CA MET A 171 -3.11 -15.82 5.08
C MET A 171 -2.20 -14.98 4.16
N ALA A 172 -2.77 -14.17 3.27
CA ALA A 172 -2.02 -13.27 2.40
C ALA A 172 -1.38 -12.12 3.19
N VAL A 173 -0.42 -11.40 2.60
CA VAL A 173 0.17 -10.19 3.21
C VAL A 173 -0.88 -9.08 3.41
N LEU A 174 -0.59 -8.12 4.28
CA LEU A 174 -1.42 -6.93 4.45
C LEU A 174 -1.69 -6.23 3.10
N ALA A 175 -2.92 -5.76 2.94
CA ALA A 175 -3.25 -4.82 1.88
C ALA A 175 -2.65 -3.43 2.20
N GLU A 176 -2.76 -2.51 1.24
CA GLU A 176 -2.30 -1.13 1.42
C GLU A 176 -2.97 -0.46 2.62
N LEU A 177 -2.18 0.27 3.41
CA LEU A 177 -2.66 0.94 4.61
C LEU A 177 -3.49 2.19 4.25
N LEU A 178 -4.56 2.45 5.01
CA LEU A 178 -5.45 3.59 4.80
C LEU A 178 -4.73 4.94 4.67
N PRO A 179 -3.75 5.31 5.53
CA PRO A 179 -3.03 6.59 5.37
C PRO A 179 -2.29 6.73 4.04
N VAL A 180 -1.84 5.62 3.45
CA VAL A 180 -1.15 5.61 2.14
C VAL A 180 -2.15 5.66 0.99
N ASN A 181 -3.35 5.09 1.19
CA ASN A 181 -4.42 5.09 0.19
C ASN A 181 -5.15 6.43 0.07
N LEU A 182 -5.13 7.28 1.11
CA LEU A 182 -5.83 8.57 1.10
C LEU A 182 -5.37 9.50 -0.04
N PRO A 183 -4.06 9.74 -0.25
CA PRO A 183 -3.61 10.52 -1.40
C PRO A 183 -4.07 9.97 -2.75
N THR A 184 -3.95 8.65 -2.95
CA THR A 184 -4.37 7.98 -4.19
C THR A 184 -5.87 8.10 -4.43
N LEU A 185 -6.68 8.00 -3.37
CA LEU A 185 -8.13 8.20 -3.43
C LEU A 185 -8.47 9.63 -3.88
N VAL A 186 -7.86 10.65 -3.27
CA VAL A 186 -8.14 12.06 -3.60
C VAL A 186 -7.70 12.37 -5.03
N MET A 187 -6.52 11.91 -5.45
CA MET A 187 -6.03 12.06 -6.83
C MET A 187 -6.95 11.36 -7.84
N SER A 188 -7.44 10.16 -7.52
CA SER A 188 -8.38 9.41 -8.37
C SER A 188 -9.71 10.14 -8.53
N ILE A 189 -10.25 10.70 -7.44
CA ILE A 189 -11.47 11.51 -7.47
C ILE A 189 -11.27 12.76 -8.33
N GLU A 190 -10.14 13.47 -8.17
CA GLU A 190 -9.87 14.66 -8.98
C GLU A 190 -9.70 14.34 -10.47
N THR A 191 -9.08 13.19 -10.79
CA THR A 191 -8.99 12.66 -12.16
C THR A 191 -10.37 12.40 -12.75
N ILE A 192 -11.26 11.76 -11.98
CA ILE A 192 -12.63 11.45 -12.40
C ILE A 192 -13.43 12.74 -12.60
N ASP A 193 -13.38 13.66 -11.62
CA ASP A 193 -14.07 14.95 -11.64
C ASP A 193 -13.63 15.82 -12.83
N SER A 194 -12.32 15.86 -13.09
CA SER A 194 -11.74 16.68 -14.17
C SER A 194 -11.79 15.99 -15.53
N GLY A 195 -12.13 14.70 -15.60
CA GLY A 195 -12.11 13.90 -16.83
C GLY A 195 -10.72 13.83 -17.50
N ARG A 196 -9.64 13.95 -16.72
CA ARG A 196 -8.26 14.01 -17.23
C ARG A 196 -7.47 12.75 -16.89
N PRO A 197 -6.43 12.38 -17.66
CA PRO A 197 -5.60 11.24 -17.32
C PRO A 197 -4.74 11.53 -16.08
N LEU A 198 -4.24 10.48 -15.42
CA LEU A 198 -3.29 10.57 -14.31
C LEU A 198 -1.93 11.05 -14.85
N HIS A 199 -1.74 12.38 -14.92
CA HIS A 199 -0.52 13.03 -15.43
C HIS A 199 0.22 13.85 -14.36
N GLY A 200 0.06 13.51 -13.08
CA GLY A 200 0.85 14.10 -11.99
C GLY A 200 0.48 15.55 -11.61
N ASN A 201 -0.50 16.17 -12.28
CA ASN A 201 -0.98 17.51 -11.93
C ASN A 201 -2.30 17.41 -11.18
N PHE A 202 -2.28 17.66 -9.87
CA PHE A 202 -3.43 17.51 -8.96
C PHE A 202 -3.61 18.72 -8.03
N PRO A 203 -3.97 19.91 -8.55
CA PRO A 203 -4.05 21.12 -7.75
C PRO A 203 -5.08 21.04 -6.62
N LYS A 204 -6.25 20.41 -6.85
CA LYS A 204 -7.25 20.26 -5.78
C LYS A 204 -6.76 19.26 -4.72
N SER A 205 -6.15 18.16 -5.13
CA SER A 205 -5.59 17.17 -4.20
C SER A 205 -4.47 17.77 -3.38
N ASN A 206 -3.56 18.52 -4.01
CA ASN A 206 -2.44 19.17 -3.32
C ASN A 206 -2.93 20.20 -2.31
N GLN A 207 -3.98 20.94 -2.64
CA GLN A 207 -4.62 21.87 -1.72
C GLN A 207 -5.26 21.15 -0.52
N LEU A 208 -5.97 20.05 -0.76
CA LEU A 208 -6.63 19.28 0.29
C LEU A 208 -5.64 18.55 1.22
N LEU A 209 -4.61 17.94 0.64
CA LEU A 209 -3.56 17.22 1.37
C LEU A 209 -2.49 18.17 1.94
N GLN A 210 -2.53 19.45 1.55
CA GLN A 210 -1.54 20.50 1.86
C GLN A 210 -0.08 20.11 1.57
N CYS A 211 0.12 19.23 0.60
CA CYS A 211 1.42 18.79 0.11
C CYS A 211 1.28 18.31 -1.33
N THR A 212 2.39 18.22 -2.05
CA THR A 212 2.42 17.58 -3.38
C THR A 212 2.55 16.08 -3.21
N ALA A 213 1.42 15.41 -2.95
CA ALA A 213 1.43 13.96 -2.85
C ALA A 213 1.92 13.34 -4.16
N LYS A 214 2.79 12.34 -4.01
CA LYS A 214 3.37 11.62 -5.13
C LYS A 214 2.42 10.51 -5.54
N TYR A 215 2.19 10.38 -6.84
CA TYR A 215 1.50 9.22 -7.42
C TYR A 215 2.49 8.07 -7.66
N ASP A 216 3.77 8.41 -7.78
CA ASP A 216 4.93 7.52 -7.80
C ASP A 216 5.55 7.43 -6.40
N GLN A 217 6.47 6.48 -6.22
CA GLN A 217 7.22 6.35 -4.98
C GLN A 217 8.23 7.51 -4.86
N GLY A 218 8.34 8.12 -3.68
CA GLY A 218 9.36 9.15 -3.46
C GLY A 218 9.22 9.89 -2.13
N PHE A 219 10.29 10.61 -1.76
CA PHE A 219 10.32 11.37 -0.52
C PHE A 219 9.24 12.46 -0.49
N ILE A 220 8.48 12.51 0.60
CA ILE A 220 7.38 13.45 0.83
C ILE A 220 7.34 13.90 2.28
N TYR A 221 7.00 15.17 2.50
CA TYR A 221 6.89 15.77 3.82
C TYR A 221 5.88 16.92 3.80
N GLY A 222 5.38 17.30 4.98
CA GLY A 222 4.55 18.48 5.17
C GLY A 222 3.08 18.28 4.83
N CYS A 223 2.63 17.03 4.60
CA CYS A 223 1.23 16.74 4.33
C CYS A 223 0.36 17.00 5.56
N GLN A 224 -0.92 17.29 5.37
CA GLN A 224 -1.87 17.65 6.42
C GLN A 224 -3.18 16.89 6.26
N PHE A 225 -3.17 15.64 6.69
CA PHE A 225 -4.36 14.78 6.75
C PHE A 225 -4.21 13.71 7.85
N PRO A 226 -5.30 13.04 8.28
CA PRO A 226 -5.23 11.98 9.30
C PRO A 226 -4.32 10.83 8.85
N GLY A 227 -3.33 10.49 9.68
CA GLY A 227 -2.35 9.46 9.33
C GLY A 227 -1.21 9.93 8.41
N ARG A 228 -1.13 11.23 8.09
CA ARG A 228 -0.04 11.85 7.31
C ARG A 228 1.35 11.34 7.68
N LYS A 229 1.64 11.17 8.98
CA LYS A 229 2.98 10.81 9.43
C LYS A 229 3.34 9.37 9.05
N VAL A 230 2.36 8.46 9.06
CA VAL A 230 2.55 7.08 8.57
C VAL A 230 2.84 7.11 7.06
N TYR A 231 2.10 7.92 6.29
CA TYR A 231 2.35 8.07 4.85
C TYR A 231 3.74 8.62 4.54
N GLU A 232 4.18 9.67 5.25
CA GLU A 232 5.53 10.24 5.10
C GLU A 232 6.62 9.22 5.46
N LEU A 233 6.47 8.50 6.59
CA LEU A 233 7.42 7.49 7.04
C LEU A 233 7.53 6.31 6.08
N ILE A 234 6.44 5.85 5.48
CA ILE A 234 6.47 4.74 4.51
C ILE A 234 7.19 5.14 3.23
N ASN A 235 6.98 6.38 2.76
CA ASN A 235 7.70 6.91 1.60
C ASN A 235 9.19 7.12 1.89
N GLU A 236 9.51 7.59 3.09
CA GLU A 236 10.89 7.70 3.57
C GLU A 236 11.55 6.32 3.67
N MET A 237 10.85 5.34 4.25
CA MET A 237 11.28 3.94 4.34
C MET A 237 11.61 3.37 2.97
N HIS A 238 10.71 3.55 2.00
CA HIS A 238 10.93 3.08 0.64
C HIS A 238 12.16 3.74 0.01
N SER A 239 12.28 5.07 0.11
CA SER A 239 13.45 5.81 -0.43
C SER A 239 14.77 5.34 0.20
N GLN A 240 14.77 5.10 1.51
CA GLN A 240 15.94 4.60 2.23
C GLN A 240 16.29 3.17 1.80
N LYS A 241 15.29 2.29 1.65
CA LYS A 241 15.46 0.92 1.17
C LYS A 241 16.04 0.88 -0.24
N ASP A 242 15.49 1.67 -1.16
CA ASP A 242 15.97 1.73 -2.55
C ASP A 242 17.44 2.17 -2.64
N SER A 243 17.81 3.21 -1.88
CA SER A 243 19.20 3.65 -1.80
C SER A 243 20.13 2.59 -1.20
N MET A 244 19.66 1.86 -0.18
CA MET A 244 20.43 0.81 0.48
C MET A 244 20.62 -0.41 -0.43
N HIS A 245 19.54 -0.89 -1.06
CA HIS A 245 19.54 -2.07 -1.94
C HIS A 245 20.52 -1.89 -3.10
N LYS A 246 20.51 -0.72 -3.74
CA LYS A 246 21.48 -0.40 -4.80
C LYS A 246 22.92 -0.60 -4.34
N TYR A 247 23.27 -0.17 -3.13
CA TYR A 247 24.62 -0.35 -2.61
C TYR A 247 24.91 -1.81 -2.23
N VAL A 248 23.98 -2.48 -1.55
CA VAL A 248 24.12 -3.90 -1.18
C VAL A 248 24.31 -4.79 -2.40
N GLU A 249 23.67 -4.47 -3.53
CA GLU A 249 23.80 -5.24 -4.77
C GLU A 249 25.07 -4.94 -5.56
N THR A 250 25.51 -3.67 -5.60
CA THR A 250 26.55 -3.22 -6.55
C THR A 250 27.92 -2.96 -5.92
N ASP A 251 28.00 -2.73 -4.62
CA ASP A 251 29.26 -2.35 -3.98
C ASP A 251 30.14 -3.57 -3.70
N TYR A 252 31.27 -3.65 -4.41
CA TYR A 252 32.21 -4.77 -4.29
C TYR A 252 33.02 -4.72 -2.98
N GLU A 253 33.19 -3.55 -2.37
CA GLU A 253 33.94 -3.42 -1.11
C GLU A 253 33.12 -4.03 0.03
N PHE A 254 31.85 -3.63 0.14
CA PHE A 254 30.87 -4.19 1.05
C PHE A 254 30.75 -5.70 0.88
N ASN A 255 30.52 -6.17 -0.34
CA ASN A 255 30.30 -7.58 -0.61
C ASN A 255 31.57 -8.44 -0.51
N GLY A 256 32.74 -7.85 -0.75
CA GLY A 256 34.03 -8.53 -0.68
C GLY A 256 34.55 -8.65 0.76
N TRP A 257 34.68 -7.52 1.45
CA TRP A 257 35.31 -7.46 2.77
C TRP A 257 34.33 -7.67 3.92
N LEU A 258 33.04 -7.39 3.74
CA LEU A 258 32.00 -7.78 4.69
C LEU A 258 31.11 -8.88 4.10
N SER A 259 31.75 -9.89 3.50
CA SER A 259 31.10 -11.06 2.90
C SER A 259 30.53 -12.03 3.95
N LYS A 260 29.88 -13.11 3.51
CA LYS A 260 29.44 -14.21 4.39
C LYS A 260 30.61 -14.88 5.14
N VAL A 261 31.82 -14.85 4.57
CA VAL A 261 33.03 -15.40 5.22
C VAL A 261 33.47 -14.49 6.37
N ALA A 262 33.48 -13.18 6.13
CA ALA A 262 33.79 -12.19 7.16
C ALA A 262 32.78 -12.25 8.31
N GLU A 263 31.49 -12.40 8.00
CA GLU A 263 30.45 -12.54 9.01
C GLU A 263 30.58 -13.81 9.86
N LYS A 264 30.88 -14.95 9.24
CA LYS A 264 30.94 -16.24 9.94
C LYS A 264 32.23 -16.46 10.73
N TYR A 265 33.37 -16.03 10.19
CA TYR A 265 34.69 -16.33 10.76
C TYR A 265 35.42 -15.10 11.29
N HIS A 266 34.80 -13.91 11.23
CA HIS A 266 35.43 -12.64 11.59
C HIS A 266 36.78 -12.43 10.90
N PHE A 267 36.89 -12.94 9.65
CA PHE A 267 38.09 -12.87 8.83
C PHE A 267 37.90 -11.81 7.73
N SER A 268 38.53 -10.64 7.93
CA SER A 268 38.56 -9.55 6.93
C SER A 268 39.70 -8.56 7.22
N SER A 269 39.84 -7.55 6.36
CA SER A 269 40.77 -6.43 6.54
C SER A 269 40.13 -5.30 7.36
N PRO A 270 40.65 -4.94 8.55
CA PRO A 270 40.12 -3.87 9.40
C PRO A 270 39.97 -2.53 8.67
N MET A 271 40.94 -2.17 7.82
CA MET A 271 40.92 -0.91 7.06
C MET A 271 39.68 -0.79 6.16
N TYR A 272 39.31 -1.87 5.47
CA TYR A 272 38.09 -1.87 4.64
C TYR A 272 36.83 -1.91 5.48
N ILE A 273 36.86 -2.64 6.60
CA ILE A 273 35.74 -2.71 7.54
C ILE A 273 35.43 -1.33 8.15
N GLU A 274 36.45 -0.55 8.51
CA GLU A 274 36.28 0.85 8.97
C GLU A 274 35.68 1.74 7.88
N LYS A 275 36.07 1.57 6.62
CA LYS A 275 35.47 2.30 5.50
C LYS A 275 33.98 1.97 5.34
N ILE A 276 33.64 0.68 5.44
CA ILE A 276 32.26 0.18 5.30
C ILE A 276 31.38 0.62 6.48
N SER A 277 31.95 0.88 7.66
CA SER A 277 31.17 1.22 8.86
C SER A 277 30.27 2.44 8.68
N GLN A 278 30.79 3.47 7.99
CA GLN A 278 30.06 4.70 7.72
C GLN A 278 28.81 4.43 6.89
N PHE A 279 28.91 3.53 5.89
CA PHE A 279 27.76 3.13 5.09
C PHE A 279 26.71 2.40 5.94
N ILE A 280 27.13 1.45 6.79
CA ILE A 280 26.21 0.70 7.64
C ILE A 280 25.46 1.65 8.57
N ASP A 281 26.16 2.54 9.25
CA ASP A 281 25.53 3.49 10.18
C ASP A 281 24.62 4.49 9.44
N TYR A 282 25.03 4.96 8.26
CA TYR A 282 24.23 5.85 7.42
C TYR A 282 22.90 5.24 7.00
N ASN A 283 22.82 3.91 6.80
CA ASN A 283 21.60 3.24 6.38
C ASN A 283 20.81 2.62 7.53
N LEU A 284 21.49 2.08 8.55
CA LEU A 284 20.83 1.41 9.66
C LEU A 284 20.13 2.42 10.58
N ASN A 285 20.79 3.52 10.94
CA ASN A 285 20.24 4.47 11.90
C ASN A 285 18.90 5.08 11.43
N PRO A 286 18.74 5.50 10.15
CA PRO A 286 17.45 5.95 9.65
C PRO A 286 16.38 4.85 9.68
N LEU A 287 16.69 3.62 9.29
CA LEU A 287 15.72 2.52 9.30
C LEU A 287 15.25 2.17 10.71
N GLU A 288 16.14 2.18 11.70
CA GLU A 288 15.79 1.96 13.12
C GLU A 288 14.92 3.09 13.68
N ARG A 289 15.22 4.34 13.30
CA ARG A 289 14.36 5.49 13.64
C ARG A 289 12.98 5.33 13.00
N ILE A 290 12.92 5.00 11.71
CA ILE A 290 11.69 4.81 10.97
C ILE A 290 10.86 3.67 11.57
N GLU A 291 11.47 2.55 11.96
CA GLU A 291 10.78 1.45 12.67
C GLU A 291 10.09 1.96 13.93
N LYS A 292 10.84 2.69 14.77
CA LYS A 292 10.32 3.25 16.04
C LYS A 292 9.18 4.23 15.80
N ASP A 293 9.36 5.15 14.85
CA ASP A 293 8.38 6.18 14.53
C ASP A 293 7.12 5.57 13.89
N LEU A 294 7.27 4.56 13.02
CA LEU A 294 6.14 3.82 12.45
C LEU A 294 5.34 3.12 13.54
N ARG A 295 6.00 2.42 14.46
CA ARG A 295 5.32 1.76 15.59
C ARG A 295 4.52 2.76 16.41
N LEU A 296 5.09 3.92 16.72
CA LEU A 296 4.41 4.98 17.46
C LEU A 296 3.20 5.53 16.70
N GLU A 297 3.37 5.89 15.43
CA GLU A 297 2.33 6.57 14.65
C GLU A 297 1.22 5.62 14.19
N MET A 298 1.57 4.37 13.84
CA MET A 298 0.60 3.35 13.46
C MET A 298 -0.22 2.88 14.65
N SER A 299 0.31 2.89 15.88
CA SER A 299 -0.45 2.51 17.09
C SER A 299 -1.65 3.41 17.39
N LYS A 300 -1.71 4.60 16.76
CA LYS A 300 -2.83 5.53 16.85
C LYS A 300 -4.01 5.11 15.96
N ILE A 301 -3.82 4.18 15.03
CA ILE A 301 -4.78 3.82 13.96
C ILE A 301 -5.02 2.30 13.91
N TYR A 302 -3.98 1.50 14.16
CA TYR A 302 -3.98 0.05 13.99
C TYR A 302 -3.67 -0.68 15.29
N PHE A 303 -4.12 -1.93 15.39
CA PHE A 303 -3.72 -2.83 16.46
C PHE A 303 -2.26 -3.25 16.32
N ASN A 304 -1.61 -3.56 17.46
CA ASN A 304 -0.19 -3.90 17.50
C ASN A 304 0.17 -5.08 16.61
N GLU A 305 -0.73 -6.05 16.46
CA GLU A 305 -0.55 -7.23 15.62
C GLU A 305 -0.39 -6.85 14.14
N THR A 306 -1.16 -5.87 13.66
CA THR A 306 -1.03 -5.34 12.30
C THR A 306 0.29 -4.61 12.11
N ILE A 307 0.75 -3.89 13.14
CA ILE A 307 2.01 -3.16 13.12
C ILE A 307 3.18 -4.15 13.08
N ASP A 308 3.14 -5.18 13.94
CA ASP A 308 4.14 -6.23 13.98
C ASP A 308 4.22 -6.98 12.65
N GLU A 309 3.07 -7.34 12.06
CA GLU A 309 3.03 -7.96 10.74
C GLU A 309 3.62 -7.03 9.65
N PHE A 310 3.26 -5.74 9.66
CA PHE A 310 3.77 -4.77 8.68
C PHE A 310 5.29 -4.62 8.77
N ILE A 311 5.82 -4.39 9.98
CA ILE A 311 7.27 -4.23 10.19
C ILE A 311 8.00 -5.52 9.82
N PHE A 312 7.48 -6.67 10.23
CA PHE A 312 8.05 -7.97 9.89
C PHE A 312 8.10 -8.19 8.38
N THR A 313 7.01 -7.88 7.67
CA THR A 313 6.91 -8.14 6.22
C THR A 313 7.73 -7.17 5.39
N TYR A 314 7.79 -5.89 5.78
CA TYR A 314 8.30 -4.83 4.90
C TYR A 314 9.59 -4.15 5.35
N LEU A 315 10.11 -4.45 6.55
CA LEU A 315 11.30 -3.77 7.10
C LEU A 315 12.29 -4.70 7.81
N SER A 316 11.85 -5.84 8.35
CA SER A 316 12.71 -6.72 9.15
C SER A 316 13.92 -7.24 8.38
N ASP A 317 13.78 -7.62 7.10
CA ASP A 317 14.90 -8.17 6.31
C ASP A 317 16.09 -7.19 6.23
N GLU A 318 15.82 -5.92 5.94
CA GLU A 318 16.87 -4.90 5.84
C GLU A 318 17.51 -4.59 7.20
N LEU A 319 16.69 -4.50 8.26
CA LEU A 319 17.19 -4.29 9.62
C LEU A 319 18.07 -5.46 10.07
N GLU A 320 17.62 -6.69 9.86
CA GLU A 320 18.37 -7.90 10.25
C GLU A 320 19.69 -7.99 9.48
N LEU A 321 19.67 -7.75 8.17
CA LEU A 321 20.87 -7.71 7.34
C LEU A 321 21.89 -6.71 7.90
N LEU A 322 21.49 -5.45 8.07
CA LEU A 322 22.40 -4.39 8.50
C LEU A 322 22.87 -4.58 9.95
N ARG A 323 22.00 -5.01 10.88
CA ARG A 323 22.36 -5.31 12.28
C ARG A 323 23.36 -6.45 12.35
N LYS A 324 23.16 -7.52 11.58
CA LYS A 324 24.09 -8.66 11.50
C LYS A 324 25.45 -8.26 10.98
N ARG A 325 25.47 -7.45 9.91
CA ARG A 325 26.70 -6.90 9.31
C ARG A 325 27.43 -5.97 10.28
N LYS A 326 26.71 -5.11 11.00
CA LYS A 326 27.26 -4.23 12.06
C LYS A 326 27.89 -5.03 13.21
N ALA A 327 27.24 -6.11 13.64
CA ALA A 327 27.76 -7.00 14.68
C ALA A 327 29.07 -7.69 14.22
N ALA A 328 29.09 -8.24 13.00
CA ALA A 328 30.29 -8.84 12.42
C ALA A 328 31.45 -7.85 12.29
N MET A 329 31.18 -6.63 11.81
CA MET A 329 32.13 -5.54 11.76
C MET A 329 32.73 -5.25 13.14
N SER A 330 31.87 -5.10 14.16
CA SER A 330 32.32 -4.82 15.53
C SER A 330 33.20 -5.95 16.08
N ALA A 331 32.88 -7.21 15.77
CA ALA A 331 33.69 -8.36 16.16
C ALA A 331 35.06 -8.39 15.45
N ILE A 332 35.13 -7.99 14.17
CA ILE A 332 36.39 -7.93 13.41
C ILE A 332 37.28 -6.80 13.96
N LEU A 333 36.73 -5.61 14.18
CA LEU A 333 37.50 -4.44 14.64
C LEU A 333 37.96 -4.55 16.10
N SER A 334 37.22 -5.27 16.94
CA SER A 334 37.60 -5.51 18.34
C SER A 334 38.57 -6.68 18.53
N ALA A 335 38.87 -7.45 17.48
CA ALA A 335 39.77 -8.59 17.58
C ALA A 335 41.20 -8.12 17.87
N PRO A 336 41.89 -8.69 18.89
CA PRO A 336 43.23 -8.26 19.27
C PRO A 336 44.30 -8.65 18.24
N SER A 337 43.99 -9.58 17.35
CA SER A 337 44.90 -10.08 16.32
C SER A 337 44.12 -10.50 15.08
N TYR A 338 44.79 -10.43 13.92
CA TYR A 338 44.24 -10.91 12.65
C TYR A 338 43.88 -12.39 12.72
N GLN A 339 42.64 -12.70 12.34
CA GLN A 339 42.18 -14.08 12.27
C GLN A 339 42.91 -14.82 11.15
N LYS A 340 43.18 -16.10 11.39
CA LYS A 340 43.71 -16.99 10.37
C LYS A 340 42.65 -17.23 9.30
N ARG A 341 43.09 -17.42 8.06
CA ARG A 341 42.19 -17.69 6.94
C ARG A 341 41.41 -18.99 7.23
N PRO A 342 40.08 -18.97 7.17
CA PRO A 342 39.29 -20.17 7.38
C PRO A 342 39.62 -21.22 6.30
N TYR A 343 39.39 -22.49 6.61
CA TYR A 343 39.59 -23.66 5.73
C TYR A 343 41.04 -24.08 5.45
N ILE A 344 42.04 -23.34 5.93
CA ILE A 344 43.45 -23.77 5.87
C ILE A 344 43.78 -24.60 7.11
N LYS A 345 44.36 -25.79 6.92
CA LYS A 345 44.98 -26.56 7.99
C LYS A 345 46.36 -25.97 8.25
N TYR A 346 46.54 -25.36 9.42
CA TYR A 346 47.83 -24.83 9.83
C TYR A 346 48.64 -25.94 10.50
N PRO A 347 49.93 -26.12 10.19
CA PRO A 347 50.80 -27.05 10.90
C PRO A 347 50.80 -26.71 12.39
N SER A 348 50.78 -27.73 13.25
CA SER A 348 50.90 -27.52 14.68
C SER A 348 52.33 -27.07 15.00
N LYS A 349 52.54 -26.43 16.16
CA LYS A 349 53.89 -26.07 16.61
C LYS A 349 54.85 -27.26 16.71
N ASN A 350 54.34 -28.49 16.69
CA ASN A 350 55.13 -29.72 16.77
C ASN A 350 55.47 -30.28 15.38
N ASP A 351 54.92 -29.72 14.30
CA ASP A 351 55.17 -30.13 12.91
C ASP A 351 56.21 -29.23 12.21
N LEU A 352 56.80 -28.28 12.95
CA LEU A 352 57.84 -27.33 12.53
C LEU A 352 59.06 -27.54 13.41
#